data_AF-A0A927XAF1-F1
#
_entry.id   AF-A0A927XAF1-F1
#
_cell.length_a   1.000
_cell.length_b   1.000
_cell.length_c   1.000
_cell.angle_alpha   90.00
_cell.angle_beta   90.00
_cell.angle_gamma   90.00
#
_symmetry.space_group_name_H-M   'P 1'
#
loop_
_entity.id
_entity.type
_entity.pdbx_description
1 polymer ?
#
loop_
_entity_poly.entity_id
_entity_poly.type
_entity_poly.pdbx_seq_one_letter_code
_entity_poly.pdbx_strand_id
1 'polypeptide(L)'
;MKKYIISIALALIVGLIFGKFMLRQYNFEGKIIPVINNSRNAYFIQQGVYSSKESMEKNLKAIPYYIYVVDNEKYYVYIGITFMNENVDKIKGYYEQKGYDIYVKQININNENFSVVLEQYDGLLKESSDPEVIGTICSQVLNKYEELVLRNDS
;
A
#
# COMPACT_ATOMS: atom_id res chain seq x y z
N MET A 1 -4.66 -2.06 -55.43
CA MET A 1 -3.43 -1.62 -54.71
C MET A 1 -3.59 -0.26 -54.02
N LYS A 2 -3.97 0.82 -54.73
CA LYS A 2 -4.16 2.17 -54.10
C LYS A 2 -5.13 2.20 -52.90
N LYS A 3 -6.25 1.47 -52.96
CA LYS A 3 -7.23 1.39 -51.85
C LYS A 3 -6.64 0.73 -50.58
N TYR A 4 -5.81 -0.30 -50.75
CA TYR A 4 -5.14 -0.96 -49.61
C TYR A 4 -4.08 -0.06 -48.99
N ILE A 5 -3.34 0.70 -49.81
CA ILE A 5 -2.36 1.68 -49.32
C ILE A 5 -3.06 2.77 -48.49
N ILE A 6 -4.24 3.23 -48.93
CA ILE A 6 -5.05 4.20 -48.18
C ILE A 6 -5.54 3.62 -46.86
N SER A 7 -6.01 2.36 -46.84
CA SER A 7 -6.42 1.69 -45.60
C SER A 7 -5.27 1.51 -44.61
N ILE A 8 -4.07 1.17 -45.10
CA ILE A 8 -2.85 1.05 -44.27
C ILE A 8 -2.47 2.42 -43.69
N ALA A 9 -2.52 3.48 -44.49
CA ALA A 9 -2.24 4.84 -44.02
C ALA A 9 -3.23 5.29 -42.93
N LEU A 10 -4.52 4.99 -43.10
CA LEU A 10 -5.55 5.27 -42.09
C LEU A 10 -5.30 4.49 -40.78
N ALA A 11 -4.93 3.21 -40.87
CA ALA A 11 -4.63 2.41 -39.70
C ALA A 11 -3.41 2.95 -38.92
N LEU A 12 -2.37 3.42 -39.63
CA LEU A 12 -1.20 4.06 -39.02
C LEU A 12 -1.57 5.37 -38.32
N ILE A 13 -2.44 6.20 -38.93
CA ILE A 13 -2.91 7.45 -38.32
C ILE A 13 -3.70 7.15 -37.04
N VAL A 14 -4.61 6.17 -37.08
CA VAL A 14 -5.39 5.76 -35.91
C VAL A 14 -4.48 5.22 -34.81
N GLY A 15 -3.52 4.35 -35.16
CA GLY A 15 -2.54 3.83 -34.22
C GLY A 15 -1.69 4.92 -33.56
N LEU A 16 -1.28 5.94 -34.32
CA LEU A 16 -0.56 7.10 -33.78
C LEU A 16 -1.44 7.95 -32.85
N ILE A 17 -2.72 8.13 -33.17
CA ILE A 17 -3.66 8.86 -32.31
C ILE A 17 -3.89 8.10 -31.01
N PHE A 18 -4.13 6.79 -31.07
CA PHE A 18 -4.33 5.96 -29.87
C PHE A 18 -3.05 5.83 -29.05
N GLY A 19 -1.89 5.64 -29.69
CA GLY A 19 -0.60 5.64 -29.01
C GLY A 19 -0.33 6.96 -28.30
N LYS A 20 -0.59 8.09 -28.96
CA LYS A 20 -0.48 9.42 -28.35
C LYS A 20 -1.49 9.63 -27.22
N PHE A 21 -2.73 9.13 -27.35
CA PHE A 21 -3.74 9.19 -26.31
C PHE A 21 -3.31 8.39 -25.06
N MET A 22 -2.79 7.18 -25.26
CA MET A 22 -2.32 6.34 -24.17
C MET A 22 -1.08 6.91 -23.49
N LEU A 23 -0.12 7.43 -24.27
CA LEU A 23 1.07 8.13 -23.74
C LEU A 23 0.70 9.45 -23.05
N ARG A 24 -0.37 10.13 -23.48
CA ARG A 24 -0.87 11.34 -22.83
C ARG A 24 -1.52 11.03 -21.48
N GLN A 25 -2.07 9.84 -21.29
CA GLN A 25 -2.46 9.35 -19.96
C GLN A 25 -1.24 9.14 -19.04
N TYR A 26 -0.07 8.86 -19.64
CA TYR A 26 1.23 8.76 -18.96
C TYR A 26 1.97 10.10 -18.80
N ASN A 27 1.52 11.18 -19.45
CA ASN A 27 1.98 12.53 -19.15
C ASN A 27 1.35 13.00 -17.84
N PHE A 28 1.86 12.42 -16.76
CA PHE A 28 1.79 12.95 -15.43
C PHE A 28 2.18 14.44 -15.51
N GLU A 29 1.24 15.35 -15.26
CA GLU A 29 1.53 16.76 -14.97
C GLU A 29 2.24 16.94 -13.61
N GLY A 30 2.79 15.87 -13.03
CA GLY A 30 3.74 15.99 -11.96
C GLY A 30 5.12 16.22 -12.55
N LYS A 31 5.72 17.35 -12.13
CA LYS A 31 7.14 17.65 -12.21
C LYS A 31 7.97 16.36 -12.22
N ILE A 32 8.96 16.28 -13.09
CA ILE A 32 10.06 15.32 -12.94
C ILE A 32 10.69 15.65 -11.57
N ILE A 33 10.26 14.94 -10.53
CA ILE A 33 10.85 15.05 -9.21
C ILE A 33 12.17 14.26 -9.37
N PRO A 34 13.33 14.93 -9.34
CA PRO A 34 14.60 14.23 -9.35
C PRO A 34 14.58 13.21 -8.21
N VAL A 35 15.23 12.07 -8.38
CA VAL A 35 15.36 10.99 -7.39
C VAL A 35 15.83 11.59 -6.05
N ILE A 36 14.88 12.02 -5.24
CA ILE A 36 15.08 12.35 -3.83
C ILE A 36 15.21 10.99 -3.19
N ASN A 37 16.22 10.82 -2.34
CA ASN A 37 16.31 9.71 -1.40
C ASN A 37 14.93 9.55 -0.71
N ASN A 38 14.06 8.68 -1.23
CA ASN A 38 12.61 8.68 -0.98
C ASN A 38 12.27 7.95 0.32
N SER A 39 13.07 8.23 1.35
CA SER A 39 12.80 7.80 2.70
C SER A 39 11.57 8.60 3.17
N ARG A 40 10.41 7.93 3.18
CA ARG A 40 9.13 8.54 3.58
C ARG A 40 8.65 7.94 4.89
N ASN A 41 8.16 8.81 5.77
CA ASN A 41 7.59 8.38 7.04
C ASN A 41 6.17 7.85 6.80
N ALA A 42 5.97 6.55 7.05
CA ALA A 42 4.67 5.91 7.08
C ALA A 42 4.20 5.74 8.53
N TYR A 43 2.89 5.81 8.73
CA TYR A 43 2.22 5.47 9.96
C TYR A 43 1.97 3.96 10.00
N PHE A 44 2.65 3.29 10.92
CA PHE A 44 2.45 1.89 11.27
C PHE A 44 1.47 1.80 12.43
N ILE A 45 0.44 0.99 12.23
CA ILE A 45 -0.65 0.82 13.17
C ILE A 45 -0.37 -0.47 13.92
N GLN A 46 0.06 -0.32 15.16
CA GLN A 46 0.52 -1.37 16.05
C GLN A 46 -0.61 -1.82 16.96
N GLN A 47 -0.89 -3.12 17.00
CA GLN A 47 -1.89 -3.68 17.91
C GLN A 47 -1.28 -3.99 19.28
N GLY A 48 -0.01 -4.39 19.34
CA GLY A 48 0.60 -4.76 20.62
C GLY A 48 2.06 -5.19 20.51
N VAL A 49 2.62 -5.48 21.68
CA VAL A 49 3.97 -6.02 21.84
C VAL A 49 3.87 -7.26 22.74
N TYR A 50 4.37 -8.38 22.26
CA TYR A 50 4.26 -9.67 22.95
C TYR A 50 5.64 -10.20 23.33
N SER A 51 5.74 -10.86 24.47
CA SER A 51 6.99 -11.51 24.92
C SER A 51 7.16 -12.93 24.38
N SER A 52 6.12 -13.52 23.77
CA SER A 52 6.20 -14.84 23.15
C SER A 52 5.31 -14.92 21.92
N LYS A 53 5.75 -15.74 20.94
CA LYS A 53 5.00 -16.02 19.72
C LYS A 53 3.63 -16.64 20.00
N GLU A 54 3.55 -17.55 20.97
CA GLU A 54 2.31 -18.21 21.35
C GLU A 54 1.27 -17.21 21.91
N SER A 55 1.72 -16.27 22.75
CA SER A 55 0.85 -15.21 23.26
C SER A 55 0.34 -14.31 22.14
N MET A 56 1.22 -13.94 21.22
CA MET A 56 0.86 -13.17 20.02
C MET A 56 -0.22 -13.89 19.20
N GLU A 57 0.03 -15.14 18.79
CA GLU A 57 -0.89 -15.92 17.97
C GLU A 57 -2.25 -16.14 18.65
N LYS A 58 -2.25 -16.34 19.98
CA LYS A 58 -3.50 -16.50 20.76
C LYS A 58 -4.36 -15.23 20.78
N ASN A 59 -3.74 -14.06 20.92
CA ASN A 59 -4.46 -12.79 20.99
C ASN A 59 -4.91 -12.27 19.62
N LEU A 60 -4.22 -12.69 18.54
CA LEU A 60 -4.49 -12.24 17.18
C LEU A 60 -5.38 -13.19 16.36
N LYS A 61 -5.98 -14.22 16.98
CA LYS A 61 -6.79 -15.24 16.25
C LYS A 61 -7.92 -14.66 15.39
N ALA A 62 -8.52 -13.54 15.80
CA ALA A 62 -9.61 -12.90 15.07
C ALA A 62 -9.14 -11.82 14.07
N ILE A 63 -7.82 -11.58 13.98
CA ILE A 63 -7.24 -10.68 12.99
C ILE A 63 -6.77 -11.51 11.79
N PRO A 64 -7.34 -11.28 10.59
CA PRO A 64 -7.10 -12.14 9.43
C PRO A 64 -5.67 -12.06 8.90
N TYR A 65 -5.02 -10.90 9.02
CA TYR A 65 -3.64 -10.69 8.60
C TYR A 65 -2.95 -9.68 9.50
N TYR A 66 -1.71 -9.99 9.86
CA TYR A 66 -0.83 -9.11 10.61
C TYR A 66 0.62 -9.44 10.23
N ILE A 67 1.51 -8.47 10.40
CA ILE A 67 2.95 -8.70 10.34
C ILE A 67 3.54 -8.46 11.72
N TYR A 68 4.68 -9.08 12.00
CA TYR A 68 5.41 -8.84 13.24
C TYR A 68 6.90 -8.64 12.97
N VAL A 69 7.51 -7.79 13.78
CA VAL A 69 8.96 -7.57 13.81
C VAL A 69 9.47 -7.99 15.18
N VAL A 70 10.55 -8.77 15.19
CA VAL A 70 11.22 -9.17 16.44
C VAL A 70 12.29 -8.14 16.75
N ASP A 71 12.15 -7.47 17.88
CA ASP A 71 13.15 -6.55 18.41
C ASP A 71 13.27 -6.75 19.93
N ASN A 72 14.50 -6.84 20.44
CA ASN A 72 14.78 -7.08 21.87
C ASN A 72 13.97 -8.26 22.47
N GLU A 73 13.91 -9.39 21.75
CA GLU A 73 13.16 -10.60 22.12
C GLU A 73 11.63 -10.41 22.26
N LYS A 74 11.11 -9.28 21.77
CA LYS A 74 9.68 -8.97 21.76
C LYS A 74 9.13 -8.92 20.35
N TYR A 75 7.89 -9.33 20.21
CA TYR A 75 7.15 -9.39 18.96
C TYR A 75 6.27 -8.14 18.84
N TYR A 76 6.67 -7.20 18.00
CA TYR A 76 5.91 -6.00 17.70
C TYR A 76 4.98 -6.27 16.54
N VAL A 77 3.67 -6.15 16.76
CA VAL A 77 2.65 -6.55 15.80
C VAL A 77 2.04 -5.34 15.12
N TYR A 78 2.03 -5.34 13.79
CA TYR A 78 1.42 -4.32 12.97
C TYR A 78 0.26 -4.87 12.16
N ILE A 79 -0.83 -4.11 12.14
CA ILE A 79 -2.12 -4.47 11.53
C ILE A 79 -2.54 -3.50 10.41
N GLY A 80 -1.76 -2.45 10.17
CA GLY A 80 -1.97 -1.53 9.06
C GLY A 80 -0.77 -0.61 8.86
N ILE A 81 -0.63 -0.09 7.64
CA ILE A 81 0.39 0.89 7.25
C ILE A 81 -0.31 1.92 6.35
N THR A 82 0.00 3.21 6.51
CA THR A 82 -0.53 4.29 5.67
C THR A 82 0.42 5.49 5.65
N PHE A 83 0.49 6.26 4.57
CA PHE A 83 1.14 7.57 4.54
C PHE A 83 0.18 8.69 4.94
N MET A 84 -1.14 8.48 4.84
CA MET A 84 -2.15 9.51 5.08
C MET A 84 -2.65 9.48 6.52
N ASN A 85 -2.54 10.61 7.22
CA ASN A 85 -3.04 10.72 8.59
C ASN A 85 -4.56 10.50 8.67
N GLU A 86 -5.33 10.95 7.68
CA GLU A 86 -6.79 10.72 7.58
C GLU A 86 -7.16 9.22 7.59
N ASN A 87 -6.31 8.37 6.99
CA ASN A 87 -6.51 6.93 6.94
C ASN A 87 -6.18 6.26 8.28
N VAL A 88 -5.31 6.86 9.10
CA VAL A 88 -4.97 6.35 10.44
C VAL A 88 -6.22 6.24 11.29
N ASP A 89 -7.04 7.29 11.33
CA ASP A 89 -8.26 7.31 12.15
C ASP A 89 -9.29 6.28 11.67
N LYS A 90 -9.40 6.08 10.35
CA LYS A 90 -10.28 5.04 9.79
C LYS A 90 -9.86 3.64 10.20
N ILE A 91 -8.57 3.32 10.04
CA ILE A 91 -8.06 1.99 10.38
C ILE A 91 -8.13 1.78 11.89
N LYS A 92 -7.77 2.79 12.67
CA LYS A 92 -7.86 2.76 14.13
C LYS A 92 -9.30 2.50 14.57
N GLY A 93 -10.27 3.26 14.08
CA GLY A 93 -11.68 3.07 14.38
C GLY A 93 -12.20 1.68 14.01
N TYR A 94 -11.77 1.12 12.86
CA TYR A 94 -12.14 -0.23 12.44
C TYR A 94 -11.68 -1.31 13.45
N TYR A 95 -10.45 -1.20 13.98
CA TYR A 95 -9.94 -2.20 14.93
C TYR A 95 -10.37 -1.93 16.38
N GLU A 96 -10.54 -0.67 16.79
CA GLU A 96 -11.07 -0.32 18.12
C GLU A 96 -12.52 -0.79 18.27
N GLN A 97 -13.34 -0.70 17.23
CA GLN A 97 -14.70 -1.28 17.22
C GLN A 97 -14.70 -2.80 17.44
N LYS A 98 -13.59 -3.48 17.12
CA LYS A 98 -13.39 -4.91 17.36
C LYS A 98 -12.78 -5.21 18.73
N GLY A 99 -12.57 -4.19 19.56
CA GLY A 99 -12.06 -4.32 20.93
C GLY A 99 -10.53 -4.39 21.04
N TYR A 100 -9.80 -3.91 20.02
CA TYR A 100 -8.34 -3.86 20.05
C TYR A 100 -7.82 -2.47 20.41
N ASP A 101 -6.85 -2.42 21.33
CA ASP A 101 -6.09 -1.21 21.61
C ASP A 101 -5.06 -0.97 20.51
N ILE A 102 -5.07 0.23 19.92
CA ILE A 102 -4.26 0.58 18.76
C ILE A 102 -3.29 1.72 19.07
N TYR A 103 -2.05 1.53 18.65
CA TYR A 103 -0.96 2.51 18.75
C TYR A 103 -0.45 2.87 17.36
N VAL A 104 -0.02 4.13 17.18
CA VAL A 104 0.50 4.60 15.90
C VAL A 104 1.98 4.94 16.07
N LYS A 105 2.82 4.38 15.20
CA LYS A 105 4.25 4.66 15.13
C LYS A 105 4.61 5.20 13.76
N GLN A 106 5.45 6.21 13.70
CA GLN A 106 6.03 6.64 12.43
C GLN A 106 7.31 5.85 12.18
N ILE A 107 7.38 5.18 11.03
CA ILE A 107 8.56 4.44 10.59
C ILE A 107 8.94 4.95 9.20
N ASN A 108 10.23 5.20 9.03
CA ASN A 108 10.75 5.60 7.74
C ASN A 108 10.89 4.38 6.83
N ILE A 109 10.23 4.42 5.68
CA ILE A 109 10.31 3.38 4.66
C ILE A 109 11.23 3.85 3.55
N ASN A 110 12.25 3.06 3.26
CA ASN A 110 13.21 3.30 2.19
C ASN A 110 13.05 2.27 1.06
N ASN A 111 11.83 2.13 0.55
CA ASN A 111 11.50 1.21 -0.54
C ASN A 111 10.50 1.88 -1.48
N GLU A 112 10.94 2.26 -2.67
CA GLU A 112 10.12 3.02 -3.63
C GLU A 112 8.96 2.18 -4.17
N ASN A 113 9.19 0.89 -4.45
CA ASN A 113 8.15 0.00 -4.95
C ASN A 113 7.00 -0.13 -3.96
N PHE A 114 7.33 -0.37 -2.67
CA PHE A 114 6.32 -0.40 -1.64
C PHE A 114 5.66 0.96 -1.44
N SER A 115 6.41 2.06 -1.53
CA SER A 115 5.85 3.41 -1.38
C SER A 115 4.79 3.72 -2.43
N VAL A 116 5.04 3.37 -3.70
CA VAL A 116 4.06 3.53 -4.79
C VAL A 116 2.81 2.67 -4.54
N VAL A 117 3.01 1.41 -4.10
CA VAL A 117 1.90 0.51 -3.77
C VAL A 117 1.07 1.05 -2.61
N LEU A 118 1.71 1.57 -1.56
CA LEU A 118 1.05 2.13 -0.40
C LEU A 118 0.23 3.38 -0.75
N GLU A 119 0.75 4.27 -1.61
CA GLU A 119 0.00 5.45 -2.09
C GLU A 119 -1.29 5.05 -2.83
N GLN A 120 -1.25 3.98 -3.63
CA GLN A 120 -2.44 3.48 -4.33
C GLN A 120 -3.50 2.96 -3.35
N TYR A 121 -3.08 2.16 -2.37
CA TYR A 121 -4.00 1.66 -1.35
C TYR A 121 -4.52 2.75 -0.43
N ASP A 122 -3.72 3.79 -0.16
CA ASP A 122 -4.17 4.95 0.60
C ASP A 122 -5.31 5.69 -0.10
N GLY A 123 -5.25 5.82 -1.42
CA GLY A 123 -6.35 6.34 -2.23
C GLY A 123 -7.62 5.49 -2.11
N LEU A 124 -7.49 4.17 -2.22
CA LEU A 124 -8.62 3.25 -2.07
C LEU A 124 -9.23 3.33 -0.67
N LEU A 125 -8.40 3.39 0.36
CA LEU A 125 -8.83 3.46 1.75
C LEU A 125 -9.51 4.80 2.08
N LYS A 126 -9.06 5.89 1.45
CA LYS A 126 -9.68 7.21 1.58
C LYS A 126 -11.10 7.23 1.03
N GLU A 127 -11.36 6.57 -0.09
CA GLU A 127 -12.71 6.49 -0.68
C GLU A 127 -13.58 5.40 -0.02
N SER A 128 -12.96 4.45 0.68
CA SER A 128 -13.67 3.34 1.32
C SER A 128 -14.29 3.75 2.67
N SER A 129 -15.54 3.33 2.88
CA SER A 129 -16.25 3.44 4.16
C SER A 129 -16.75 2.09 4.69
N ASP A 130 -16.62 1.03 3.89
CA ASP A 130 -17.03 -0.32 4.26
C ASP A 130 -15.96 -0.99 5.15
N PRO A 131 -16.31 -1.45 6.37
CA PRO A 131 -15.38 -2.13 7.27
C PRO A 131 -14.68 -3.36 6.68
N GLU A 132 -15.36 -4.16 5.86
CA GLU A 132 -14.78 -5.36 5.26
C GLU A 132 -13.75 -5.00 4.18
N VAL A 133 -14.04 -3.95 3.41
CA VAL A 133 -13.12 -3.41 2.41
C VAL A 133 -11.89 -2.82 3.08
N ILE A 134 -12.08 -2.06 4.17
CA ILE A 134 -10.98 -1.51 4.98
C ILE A 134 -10.05 -2.63 5.48
N GLY A 135 -10.61 -3.69 6.06
CA GLY A 135 -9.83 -4.84 6.54
C GLY A 135 -9.07 -5.56 5.42
N THR A 136 -9.68 -5.68 4.24
CA THR A 136 -9.06 -6.29 3.05
C THR A 136 -7.88 -5.45 2.55
N ILE A 137 -8.06 -4.13 2.42
CA ILE A 137 -7.01 -3.20 2.01
C ILE A 137 -5.84 -3.26 3.00
N CYS A 138 -6.11 -3.22 4.31
CA CYS A 138 -5.06 -3.33 5.32
C CYS A 138 -4.26 -4.64 5.16
N SER A 139 -4.95 -5.77 4.98
CA SER A 139 -4.31 -7.07 4.78
C SER A 139 -3.43 -7.11 3.53
N GLN A 140 -3.90 -6.52 2.42
CA GLN A 140 -3.13 -6.43 1.17
C GLN A 140 -1.88 -5.56 1.31
N VAL A 141 -2.00 -4.40 1.97
CA VAL A 141 -0.86 -3.51 2.25
C VAL A 141 0.20 -4.24 3.07
N LEU A 142 -0.20 -4.92 4.13
CA LEU A 142 0.71 -5.69 4.98
C LEU A 142 1.41 -6.82 4.23
N ASN A 143 0.66 -7.57 3.41
CA ASN A 143 1.22 -8.63 2.59
C ASN A 143 2.28 -8.08 1.62
N LYS A 144 2.00 -6.94 0.99
CA LYS A 144 2.95 -6.27 0.10
C LYS A 144 4.17 -5.73 0.83
N TYR A 145 4.02 -5.26 2.05
CA TYR A 145 5.15 -4.86 2.88
C TYR A 145 6.06 -6.05 3.21
N GLU A 146 5.47 -7.17 3.62
CA GLU A 146 6.22 -8.40 3.90
C GLU A 146 6.94 -8.92 2.65
N GLU A 147 6.28 -8.92 1.49
CA GLU A 147 6.85 -9.35 0.21
C GLU A 147 7.98 -8.43 -0.26
N LEU A 148 7.74 -7.11 -0.28
CA LEU A 148 8.62 -6.16 -0.95
C LEU A 148 9.74 -5.62 -0.08
N VAL A 149 9.55 -5.61 1.25
CA VAL A 149 10.50 -5.07 2.22
C VAL A 149 11.13 -6.19 3.03
N LEU A 150 10.33 -6.96 3.78
CA LEU A 150 10.90 -7.95 4.72
C LEU A 150 11.58 -9.14 4.01
N ARG A 151 11.01 -9.63 2.90
CA ARG A 151 11.54 -10.80 2.17
C ARG A 151 12.63 -10.46 1.15
N ASN A 152 12.63 -9.25 0.60
CA ASN A 152 13.67 -8.82 -0.34
C ASN A 152 14.98 -8.41 0.35
N ASP A 153 14.95 -8.15 1.65
CA ASP A 153 16.14 -7.85 2.47
C ASP A 153 16.80 -9.13 3.05
N SER A 154 16.38 -10.34 2.62
CA SER A 154 16.89 -11.66 3.06
C SER A 154 17.79 -12.35 2.05
#